data_AF-A0A9K3GF68-F1
#
_entry.id   AF-A0A9K3GF68-F1
#
_cell.length_a   1.000
_cell.length_b   1.000
_cell.length_c   1.000
_cell.angle_alpha   90.00
_cell.angle_beta   90.00
_cell.angle_gamma   90.00
#
_symmetry.space_group_name_H-M   'P 1'
#
loop_
_entity.id
_entity.type
_entity.pdbx_description
1 polymer ?
#
loop_
_entity_poly.entity_id
_entity_poly.type
_entity_poly.pdbx_seq_one_letter_code
_entity_poly.pdbx_strand_id
1 'polypeptide(L)'
;MGDTPPIPEKYLCPITLEAMRDPVVTPDGHSYERSAISEWLNTHPATPLRTPCQKGMLCPNLQLRQEIQDWHSTHNTPLEPLSETEAEEEELVPVKV
;
A
#
# COMPACT_ATOMS: atom_id res chain seq x y z
N MET A 1 14.52 -22.74 11.51
CA MET A 1 13.34 -21.97 11.97
C MET A 1 13.62 -20.53 11.57
N GLY A 2 13.26 -20.18 10.33
CA GLY A 2 13.46 -18.84 9.80
C GLY A 2 12.21 -18.03 10.06
N ASP A 3 12.15 -17.35 11.20
CA ASP A 3 11.13 -16.34 11.48
C ASP A 3 11.53 -15.09 10.70
N THR A 4 10.90 -14.86 9.55
CA THR A 4 10.98 -13.56 8.89
C THR A 4 10.17 -12.60 9.75
N PRO A 5 10.77 -11.52 10.29
CA PRO A 5 10.03 -10.64 11.18
C PRO A 5 8.90 -9.97 10.42
N PRO A 6 7.77 -9.68 11.11
CA PRO A 6 6.65 -8.98 10.49
C PRO A 6 7.09 -7.60 10.02
N ILE A 7 6.53 -7.17 8.88
CA ILE A 7 6.76 -5.82 8.35
C ILE A 7 6.28 -4.80 9.38
N PRO A 8 7.13 -3.85 9.80
CA PRO A 8 6.72 -2.77 10.69
C PRO A 8 5.51 -1.98 10.16
N GLU A 9 4.56 -1.65 11.03
CA GLU A 9 3.33 -0.92 10.65
C GLU A 9 3.61 0.41 9.96
N LYS A 10 4.73 1.08 10.29
CA LYS A 10 5.16 2.34 9.63
C LYS A 10 5.49 2.18 8.14
N TYR A 11 5.73 0.96 7.68
CA TYR A 11 6.01 0.64 6.28
C TYR A 11 4.75 0.22 5.52
N LEU A 12 3.65 -0.05 6.23
CA LEU A 12 2.39 -0.46 5.62
C LEU A 12 1.58 0.76 5.18
N CYS A 13 0.97 0.67 4.01
CA CYS A 13 0.04 1.68 3.54
C CYS A 13 -1.27 1.58 4.34
N PRO A 14 -1.80 2.67 4.91
CA PRO A 14 -3.08 2.63 5.63
C PRO A 14 -4.30 2.29 4.75
N ILE A 15 -4.15 2.29 3.42
CA ILE A 15 -5.22 1.97 2.46
C ILE A 15 -5.13 0.51 2.02
N THR A 16 -3.97 0.08 1.52
CA THR A 16 -3.80 -1.30 1.00
C THR A 16 -3.44 -2.30 2.08
N LEU A 17 -2.96 -1.83 3.24
CA LEU A 17 -2.41 -2.65 4.33
C LEU A 17 -1.18 -3.46 3.93
N GLU A 18 -0.51 -3.09 2.83
CA GLU A 18 0.69 -3.73 2.30
C GLU A 18 1.90 -2.80 2.40
N ALA A 19 3.12 -3.36 2.29
CA ALA A 19 4.35 -2.58 2.29
C ALA A 19 4.37 -1.56 1.13
N MET A 20 4.61 -0.29 1.47
CA MET A 20 4.70 0.79 0.48
C MET A 20 5.94 0.62 -0.40
N ARG A 21 5.75 0.63 -1.73
CA ARG A 21 6.84 0.69 -2.71
C ARG A 21 7.21 2.12 -3.06
N ASP A 22 6.21 2.96 -3.27
CA ASP A 22 6.41 4.39 -3.52
C ASP A 22 5.64 5.22 -2.48
N PRO A 23 6.17 5.31 -1.25
CA PRO A 23 5.53 6.07 -0.20
C PRO A 23 5.48 7.55 -0.56
N VAL A 24 4.29 8.14 -0.47
CA VAL A 24 4.04 9.57 -0.56
C VAL A 24 3.48 10.09 0.76
N VAL A 25 3.97 11.24 1.18
CA VAL A 25 3.53 11.93 2.39
C VAL A 25 2.51 13.01 2.04
N THR A 26 1.45 13.05 2.84
CA THR A 26 0.42 14.09 2.80
C THR A 26 0.86 15.31 3.62
N PRO A 27 0.23 16.48 3.46
CA PRO A 27 0.54 17.69 4.25
C PRO A 27 0.47 17.48 5.77
N ASP A 28 -0.30 16.48 6.20
CA ASP A 28 -0.52 16.09 7.59
C ASP A 28 0.59 15.18 8.15
N GLY A 29 1.58 14.81 7.33
CA GLY A 29 2.69 13.95 7.72
C GLY A 29 2.42 12.44 7.57
N HIS A 30 1.22 12.03 7.19
CA HIS A 30 0.89 10.62 6.97
C HIS A 30 1.36 10.13 5.61
N SER A 31 1.96 8.93 5.58
CA SER A 31 2.47 8.29 4.37
C SER A 31 1.53 7.22 3.84
N TYR A 32 1.40 7.14 2.53
CA TYR A 32 0.56 6.18 1.81
C TYR A 32 1.29 5.68 0.55
N GLU A 33 0.86 4.55 0.01
CA GLU A 33 1.27 4.13 -1.33
C GLU A 33 0.73 5.11 -2.37
N ARG A 34 1.58 5.54 -3.32
CA ARG A 34 1.22 6.56 -4.33
C ARG A 34 -0.05 6.19 -5.09
N SER A 35 -0.11 4.96 -5.61
CA SER A 35 -1.25 4.51 -6.42
C SER A 35 -2.53 4.56 -5.61
N ALA A 36 -2.51 3.98 -4.40
CA ALA A 36 -3.66 3.90 -3.52
C ALA A 36 -4.23 5.27 -3.10
N ILE A 37 -3.38 6.19 -2.64
CA ILE A 37 -3.86 7.53 -2.25
C ILE A 37 -4.26 8.38 -3.46
N SER A 38 -3.60 8.20 -4.60
CA SER A 38 -3.98 8.88 -5.84
C SER A 38 -5.37 8.41 -6.29
N GLU A 39 -5.65 7.11 -6.26
CA GLU A 39 -6.96 6.57 -6.60
C GLU A 39 -8.03 7.05 -5.62
N TRP A 40 -7.75 7.03 -4.31
CA TRP A 40 -8.62 7.55 -3.28
C TRP A 40 -9.00 9.03 -3.51
N LEU A 41 -8.02 9.87 -3.81
CA LEU A 41 -8.23 11.31 -4.04
C LEU A 41 -8.88 11.64 -5.39
N ASN A 42 -9.14 10.66 -6.27
CA ASN A 42 -10.00 10.88 -7.43
C ASN A 42 -11.48 11.03 -7.03
N THR A 43 -11.90 10.33 -5.98
CA THR A 43 -13.31 10.26 -5.56
C THR A 43 -13.57 10.98 -4.24
N HIS A 44 -12.52 11.29 -3.47
CA HIS A 44 -12.62 11.96 -2.18
C HIS A 44 -11.79 13.24 -2.12
N PRO A 45 -12.32 14.34 -1.56
CA PRO A 45 -11.58 15.59 -1.38
C PRO A 45 -10.64 15.59 -0.15
N ALA A 46 -10.46 14.44 0.50
CA ALA A 46 -9.71 14.28 1.74
C ALA A 46 -9.04 12.89 1.80
N THR A 47 -8.00 12.75 2.62
CA THR A 47 -7.33 11.47 2.91
C THR A 47 -8.27 10.52 3.67
N PRO A 48 -7.92 9.22 3.81
CA PRO A 48 -8.66 8.27 4.66
C PRO A 48 -8.79 8.74 6.11
N LEU A 49 -7.87 9.57 6.59
CA LEU A 49 -7.90 10.18 7.92
C LEU A 49 -8.73 11.48 7.99
N ARG A 50 -9.50 11.77 6.95
CA ARG A 50 -10.36 12.96 6.80
C ARG A 50 -9.59 14.29 6.76
N THR A 51 -8.31 14.26 6.42
CA THR A 51 -7.53 15.49 6.23
C THR A 51 -7.73 16.01 4.81
N PRO A 52 -8.12 17.29 4.62
CA PRO A 52 -8.24 17.89 3.29
C PRO A 52 -6.92 17.75 2.51
N CYS A 53 -6.97 17.08 1.36
CA CYS A 53 -5.80 16.80 0.57
C CYS A 53 -6.19 16.68 -0.90
N GLN A 54 -5.28 17.09 -1.77
CA GLN A 54 -5.42 16.96 -3.21
C GLN A 54 -4.19 16.24 -3.77
N LYS A 55 -4.32 15.63 -4.95
CA LYS A 55 -3.21 14.89 -5.60
C LYS A 55 -1.93 15.72 -5.73
N GLY A 56 -2.06 17.01 -6.01
CA GLY A 56 -0.91 17.93 -6.14
C GLY A 56 -0.21 18.26 -4.83
N MET A 57 -0.79 17.89 -3.68
CA MET A 57 -0.21 18.10 -2.35
C MET A 57 0.60 16.89 -1.85
N LEU A 58 0.62 15.80 -2.62
CA LEU A 58 1.37 14.60 -2.27
C LEU A 58 2.86 14.81 -2.57
N CYS A 59 3.69 14.67 -1.55
CA CYS A 59 5.14 14.75 -1.68
C CYS A 59 5.76 13.35 -1.61
N PRO A 60 6.76 13.00 -2.44
CA PRO A 60 7.46 11.72 -2.30
C PRO A 60 8.19 11.63 -0.96
N ASN A 61 8.02 10.53 -0.23
CA ASN A 61 8.76 10.25 1.01
C ASN A 61 9.97 9.36 0.71
N LEU A 62 11.04 9.98 0.21
CA LEU A 62 12.25 9.27 -0.21
C LEU A 62 12.98 8.58 0.94
N GLN A 63 12.91 9.17 2.15
CA GLN A 63 13.51 8.58 3.35
C GLN A 63 12.82 7.27 3.71
N LEU A 64 11.49 7.28 3.81
CA LEU A 64 10.72 6.08 4.12
C LEU A 64 10.90 5.01 3.04
N ARG A 65 10.96 5.40 1.77
CA ARG A 65 11.23 4.47 0.67
C ARG A 65 12.56 3.74 0.86
N GLN A 66 13.61 4.47 1.26
CA GLN A 66 14.92 3.89 1.52
C GLN A 66 14.90 2.96 2.75
N GLU A 67 14.21 3.35 3.83
CA GLU A 67 14.05 2.52 5.03
C GLU A 67 13.34 1.19 4.71
N ILE A 68 12.29 1.23 3.89
CA ILE A 68 11.56 0.03 3.46
C ILE A 68 12.48 -0.87 2.64
N GLN A 69 13.20 -0.32 1.66
CA GLN A 69 14.13 -1.09 0.83
C GLN A 69 15.25 -1.75 1.64
N ASP A 70 15.81 -1.04 2.62
CA ASP A 70 16.83 -1.57 3.53
C ASP A 70 16.28 -2.69 4.42
N TRP A 71 15.04 -2.52 4.91
CA TRP A 71 14.35 -3.57 5.68
C TRP A 71 14.16 -4.85 4.87
N HIS A 72 13.70 -4.73 3.62
CA HIS A 72 13.54 -5.88 2.71
C HIS A 72 14.87 -6.57 2.40
N SER A 73 15.93 -5.79 2.20
CA SER A 73 17.29 -6.31 1.94
C SER A 73 17.84 -7.07 3.14
N THR A 74 17.61 -6.55 4.36
CA THR A 74 18.09 -7.15 5.61
C THR A 74 17.36 -8.44 5.96
N HIS A 75 16.06 -8.53 5.68
CA HIS A 75 15.22 -9.67 6.05
C HIS A 75 14.98 -10.67 4.93
N ASN A 76 15.59 -10.45 3.75
CA ASN A 76 15.43 -11.27 2.56
C ASN A 76 13.95 -11.46 2.15
N THR A 77 13.10 -10.47 2.43
CA THR A 77 11.70 -10.44 2.02
C THR A 77 11.62 -9.77 0.66
N PRO A 78 11.23 -10.47 -0.42
CA PRO A 78 10.97 -9.81 -1.69
C PRO A 78 9.80 -8.83 -1.50
N LEU A 79 9.91 -7.62 -2.06
CA LEU A 79 8.72 -6.82 -2.34
C LEU A 79 7.97 -7.58 -3.44
N GLU A 80 7.07 -8.47 -3.05
CA GLU A 80 6.21 -9.21 -3.98
C GLU A 80 5.54 -8.19 -4.91
N PRO A 81 5.62 -8.31 -6.25
CA PRO A 81 4.93 -7.40 -7.16
C PRO A 81 3.42 -7.48 -6.93
N LEU A 82 2.69 -6.36 -7.15
CA LEU A 82 1.23 -6.35 -7.01
C LEU A 82 0.73 -7.22 -8.17
N SER A 83 0.39 -8.48 -7.91
CA SER A 83 -0.30 -9.34 -8.85
C SER A 83 -1.69 -8.76 -9.04
N GLU A 84 -1.86 -7.97 -10.10
CA GLU A 84 -3.16 -7.82 -10.74
C GLU A 84 -3.67 -9.24 -11.06
N THR A 85 -4.83 -9.58 -10.50
CA THR A 85 -5.67 -10.76 -10.77
C THR A 85 -5.24 -12.12 -10.17
N GLU A 86 -5.91 -12.50 -9.08
CA GLU A 86 -6.53 -13.82 -9.00
C GLU A 86 -8.04 -13.60 -8.91
N ALA A 87 -8.67 -13.56 -10.08
CA ALA A 87 -10.09 -13.80 -10.21
C ALA A 87 -10.33 -15.27 -9.84
N GLU A 88 -10.80 -15.53 -8.62
CA GLU A 88 -11.52 -16.77 -8.36
C GLU A 88 -12.91 -16.63 -9.02
N GLU A 89 -13.07 -17.34 -10.13
CA GLU A 89 -14.36 -17.59 -10.78
C GLU A 89 -15.33 -18.24 -9.78
N GLU A 90 -16.27 -17.47 -9.24
CA GLU A 90 -17.55 -18.01 -8.76
C GLU A 90 -18.48 -18.27 -9.97
N GLU A 91 -18.34 -19.43 -10.61
CA GLU A 91 -19.43 -20.11 -11.32
C GLU A 91 -18.98 -21.57 -11.57
N LEU A 92 -19.53 -22.59 -10.91
CA LEU A 92 -20.78 -23.23 -11.32
C LEU A 92 -21.20 -24.18 -10.19
N VAL A 93 -22.23 -23.82 -9.44
CA VAL A 93 -23.03 -24.81 -8.71
C VAL A 93 -23.83 -25.63 -9.74
N PRO A 94 -23.65 -26.96 -9.85
CA PRO A 94 -24.58 -27.74 -10.63
C PRO A 94 -25.91 -27.83 -9.87
N VAL A 95 -26.86 -26.94 -10.21
CA VAL A 95 -28.27 -27.31 -10.16
C VAL A 95 -28.47 -28.37 -11.22
N LYS A 96 -28.67 -29.62 -10.79
CA LYS A 96 -29.29 -30.62 -11.63
C LYS A 96 -30.23 -31.49 -10.80
N VAL A 97 -31.49 -31.05 -10.87
CA VAL A 97 -32.80 -31.75 -10.81
C VAL A 97 -32.94 -33.02 -9.97
#